data_AF-A0A7V9ZK02-F1
#
_entry.id   AF-A0A7V9ZK02-F1
#
_cell.length_a   1.000
_cell.length_b   1.000
_cell.length_c   1.000
_cell.angle_alpha   90.00
_cell.angle_beta   90.00
_cell.angle_gamma   90.00
#
_symmetry.space_group_name_H-M   'P 1'
#
loop_
_entity.id
_entity.type
_entity.pdbx_description
1 polymer ?
#
loop_
_entity_poly.entity_id
_entity_poly.type
_entity_poly.pdbx_seq_one_letter_code
_entity_poly.pdbx_strand_id
1 'polypeptide(L)'
;MATDTRNLFSELRKLDRHGLRRILIFVRGLLMTMGDDEAAAEAPGDPEVTYRLESVSCGKAGCRSCPHGPYWYAYFREGKRLRSRYIGRELPESVRKLMQ
;
A
#
# COMPACT_ATOMS: atom_id res chain seq x y z
N MET A 1 -34.84 -4.44 3.69
CA MET A 1 -34.65 -3.16 2.96
C MET A 1 -33.48 -3.37 2.02
N ALA A 2 -33.65 -3.15 0.72
CA ALA A 2 -32.55 -3.31 -0.24
C ALA A 2 -31.49 -2.22 0.05
N THR A 3 -30.25 -2.62 0.27
CA THR A 3 -29.13 -1.69 0.48
C THR A 3 -28.95 -0.86 -0.79
N ASP A 4 -29.10 0.46 -0.69
CA ASP A 4 -28.80 1.37 -1.79
C ASP A 4 -27.28 1.43 -2.00
N THR A 5 -26.80 0.63 -2.95
CA THR A 5 -25.39 0.56 -3.32
C THR A 5 -24.85 1.89 -3.82
N ARG A 6 -25.68 2.81 -4.35
CA ARG A 6 -25.21 4.12 -4.81
C ARG A 6 -24.72 4.99 -3.65
N ASN A 7 -25.46 4.99 -2.54
CA ASN A 7 -25.09 5.74 -1.35
C ASN A 7 -23.82 5.18 -0.69
N LEU A 8 -23.70 3.84 -0.63
CA LEU A 8 -22.50 3.17 -0.10
C LEU A 8 -21.21 3.61 -0.82
N PHE A 9 -21.20 3.66 -2.16
CA PHE A 9 -20.03 4.12 -2.89
C PHE A 9 -19.69 5.59 -2.68
N SER A 10 -20.69 6.44 -2.38
CA SER A 10 -20.46 7.83 -2.00
C SER A 10 -19.71 7.92 -0.66
N GLU A 11 -20.12 7.12 0.33
CA GLU A 11 -19.45 7.09 1.64
C GLU A 11 -18.06 6.47 1.57
N LEU A 12 -17.85 5.40 0.79
CA LEU A 12 -16.54 4.80 0.60
C LEU A 12 -15.53 5.80 0.00
N ARG A 13 -15.96 6.67 -0.93
CA ARG A 13 -15.09 7.72 -1.50
C ARG A 13 -14.62 8.76 -0.49
N LYS A 14 -15.31 8.92 0.64
CA LYS A 14 -14.92 9.84 1.72
C LYS A 14 -13.89 9.23 2.67
N LEU A 15 -13.67 7.91 2.63
CA LEU A 15 -12.74 7.24 3.52
C LEU A 15 -11.28 7.49 3.10
N ASP A 16 -10.40 7.55 4.10
CA ASP A 16 -8.97 7.59 3.88
C ASP A 16 -8.41 6.21 3.51
N ARG A 17 -7.09 6.14 3.28
CA ARG A 17 -6.38 4.90 2.94
C ARG A 17 -6.60 3.78 3.97
N HIS A 18 -6.64 4.11 5.26
CA HIS A 18 -6.76 3.11 6.32
C HIS A 18 -8.19 2.56 6.38
N GLY A 19 -9.19 3.42 6.26
CA GLY A 19 -10.59 3.04 6.15
C GLY A 19 -10.84 2.11 4.97
N LEU A 20 -10.37 2.50 3.78
CA LEU A 20 -10.51 1.70 2.57
C LEU A 20 -9.84 0.32 2.68
N ARG A 21 -8.65 0.24 3.29
CA ARG A 21 -7.95 -1.05 3.48
C ARG A 21 -8.73 -1.99 4.41
N ARG A 22 -9.33 -1.47 5.48
CA ARG A 22 -10.16 -2.29 6.39
C ARG A 22 -11.40 -2.83 5.69
N ILE A 23 -12.05 -2.01 4.87
CA ILE A 23 -13.21 -2.42 4.08
C ILE A 23 -12.80 -3.52 3.08
N LEU A 24 -11.67 -3.35 2.38
CA LEU A 24 -11.16 -4.37 1.45
C LEU A 24 -10.96 -5.73 2.13
N ILE A 25 -10.28 -5.76 3.29
CA ILE A 25 -10.05 -6.99 4.05
C ILE A 25 -11.38 -7.65 4.44
N PHE A 26 -12.33 -6.85 4.92
CA PHE A 26 -13.64 -7.35 5.33
C PHE A 26 -14.43 -7.94 4.15
N VAL A 27 -14.47 -7.24 3.02
CA VAL A 27 -15.17 -7.71 1.81
C VAL A 27 -14.55 -9.00 1.28
N ARG A 28 -13.21 -9.12 1.26
CA ARG A 28 -12.53 -10.37 0.87
C ARG A 28 -12.95 -11.54 1.77
N GLY A 29 -12.87 -11.39 3.10
CA GLY A 29 -13.27 -12.46 4.02
C GLY A 29 -14.75 -12.85 3.91
N LEU A 30 -15.61 -11.88 3.60
CA LEU A 30 -17.02 -12.12 3.36
C LEU A 30 -17.24 -12.94 2.07
N LEU A 31 -16.54 -12.63 0.98
CA LEU A 31 -16.59 -13.39 -0.27
C LEU A 31 -16.09 -14.83 -0.11
N MET A 32 -14.99 -15.03 0.63
CA MET A 32 -14.49 -16.39 0.96
C MET A 32 -15.54 -17.20 1.73
N THR A 33 -16.22 -16.56 2.70
CA THR A 33 -17.27 -17.24 3.49
C THR A 33 -18.48 -17.62 2.62
N MET A 34 -18.72 -16.88 1.54
CA MET A 34 -19.75 -17.17 0.55
C MET A 34 -19.32 -18.23 -0.49
N GLY A 35 -18.07 -18.70 -0.46
CA GLY A 35 -17.52 -19.67 -1.42
C GLY A 35 -17.10 -19.04 -2.75
N ASP A 36 -17.00 -17.71 -2.82
CA ASP A 36 -16.51 -16.98 -4.00
C ASP A 36 -15.01 -16.68 -3.84
N ASP A 37 -14.23 -17.77 -3.83
CA ASP A 37 -12.77 -17.72 -3.60
C ASP A 37 -12.03 -16.98 -4.73
N GLU A 38 -12.57 -17.01 -5.95
CA GLU A 38 -12.02 -16.30 -7.11
C GLU A 38 -12.13 -14.79 -6.96
N ALA A 39 -13.30 -14.27 -6.53
CA ALA A 39 -13.46 -12.84 -6.28
C ALA A 39 -12.72 -12.37 -5.02
N ALA A 40 -12.50 -13.27 -4.06
CA ALA A 40 -11.75 -12.97 -2.84
C ALA A 40 -10.22 -13.00 -3.04
N ALA A 41 -9.74 -13.72 -4.05
CA ALA A 41 -8.32 -13.80 -4.37
C ALA A 41 -7.72 -12.42 -4.71
N GLU A 42 -6.44 -12.22 -4.40
CA GLU A 42 -5.73 -11.03 -4.86
C GLU A 42 -5.61 -11.06 -6.38
N ALA A 43 -6.29 -10.13 -7.05
CA ALA A 43 -6.33 -10.08 -8.51
C ALA A 43 -4.98 -9.58 -9.10
N PRO A 44 -4.57 -10.09 -10.27
CA PRO A 44 -3.46 -9.50 -11.03
C PRO A 44 -3.78 -8.04 -11.35
N GLY A 45 -3.07 -7.10 -10.73
CA GLY A 45 -3.34 -5.67 -10.85
C GLY A 45 -3.40 -4.89 -9.54
N ASP A 46 -3.40 -5.57 -8.38
CA ASP A 46 -2.97 -4.92 -7.14
C ASP A 46 -1.55 -4.38 -7.38
N PRO A 47 -1.28 -3.07 -7.15
CA PRO A 47 -0.02 -2.48 -7.54
C PRO A 47 1.12 -3.23 -6.84
N GLU A 48 1.98 -3.87 -7.64
CA GLU A 48 3.16 -4.56 -7.14
C GLU A 48 4.07 -3.52 -6.46
N VAL A 49 4.01 -3.46 -5.12
CA VAL A 49 4.85 -2.57 -4.33
C VAL A 49 6.11 -3.33 -3.96
N THR A 50 7.24 -2.95 -4.56
CA THR A 50 8.56 -3.44 -4.14
C THR A 50 9.14 -2.52 -3.06
N TYR A 51 9.56 -3.09 -1.93
CA TYR A 51 10.25 -2.33 -0.88
C TYR A 51 11.76 -2.52 -1.00
N ARG A 52 12.53 -1.43 -0.90
CA ARG A 52 14.00 -1.45 -0.94
C ARG A 52 14.62 -0.53 0.10
N LEU A 53 15.77 -0.93 0.63
CA LEU A 53 16.64 -0.09 1.47
C LEU A 53 17.62 0.69 0.60
N GLU A 54 17.71 1.99 0.81
CA GLU A 54 18.59 2.89 0.03
C GLU A 54 19.27 3.92 0.91
N SER A 55 20.53 4.20 0.61
CA SER A 55 21.28 5.30 1.19
C SER A 55 21.26 6.50 0.23
N VAL A 56 21.02 7.70 0.74
CA VAL A 56 20.80 8.91 -0.06
C VAL A 56 21.81 10.02 0.26
N SER A 57 22.26 10.73 -0.77
CA SER A 57 23.05 11.95 -0.62
C SER A 57 22.13 13.14 -0.37
N CYS A 58 22.38 13.94 0.68
CA CYS A 58 21.51 15.09 1.00
C CYS A 58 21.75 16.35 0.15
N GLY A 59 22.85 16.40 -0.62
CA GLY A 59 23.19 17.56 -1.46
C GLY A 59 23.66 18.82 -0.71
N LYS A 60 23.77 18.78 0.62
CA LYS A 60 24.26 19.92 1.41
C LYS A 60 25.78 20.09 1.22
N ALA A 61 26.20 21.29 0.81
CA ALA A 61 27.62 21.64 0.69
C ALA A 61 28.34 21.42 2.03
N GLY A 62 29.45 20.68 2.00
CA GLY A 62 30.26 20.36 3.19
C GLY A 62 29.68 19.28 4.11
N CYS A 63 28.65 18.52 3.68
CA CYS A 63 28.19 17.36 4.44
C CYS A 63 29.27 16.26 4.47
N ARG A 64 29.68 15.85 5.68
CA ARG A 64 30.69 14.81 5.92
C ARG A 64 30.10 13.46 6.36
N SER A 65 28.79 13.40 6.56
CA SER A 65 28.06 12.22 7.06
C SER A 65 27.16 11.56 6.00
N CYS A 66 27.35 11.93 4.73
CA CYS A 66 26.73 11.24 3.60
C CYS A 66 27.51 9.96 3.25
N PRO A 67 26.83 8.96 2.64
CA PRO A 67 25.39 8.91 2.36
C PRO A 67 24.56 8.61 3.63
N HIS A 68 23.36 9.17 3.71
CA HIS A 68 22.46 8.94 4.84
C HIS A 68 21.60 7.71 4.63
N GLY A 69 21.25 7.02 5.70
CA GLY A 69 20.40 5.83 5.66
C GLY A 69 21.11 4.61 6.25
N PRO A 70 20.71 3.39 5.84
CA PRO A 70 19.74 3.11 4.78
C PRO A 70 18.30 3.45 5.21
N TYR A 71 17.48 3.85 4.25
CA TYR A 71 16.06 4.13 4.42
C TYR A 71 15.22 3.27 3.50
N TRP A 72 14.03 2.92 3.95
CA TRP A 72 13.05 2.23 3.15
C TRP A 72 12.37 3.15 2.15
N TYR A 73 12.25 2.63 0.93
CA TYR A 73 11.46 3.17 -0.16
C TYR A 73 10.48 2.10 -0.65
N ALA A 74 9.27 2.53 -0.99
CA ALA A 74 8.32 1.74 -1.77
C ALA A 74 8.37 2.17 -3.23
N TYR A 75 8.44 1.19 -4.13
CA TYR A 75 8.39 1.36 -5.57
C TYR A 75 7.13 0.72 -6.11
N PHE A 76 6.38 1.45 -6.92
CA PHE A 76 5.14 0.96 -7.53
C PHE A 76 4.91 1.63 -8.88
N ARG A 77 4.18 0.95 -9.78
CA ARG A 77 3.80 1.56 -11.06
C ARG A 77 2.45 2.25 -10.93
N GLU A 78 2.39 3.48 -11.41
CA GLU A 78 1.17 4.25 -11.60
C GLU A 78 1.00 4.48 -13.11
N GLY A 79 0.16 3.66 -13.74
CA GLY A 79 0.10 3.55 -15.20
C GLY A 79 1.46 3.11 -15.77
N LYS A 80 2.03 3.91 -16.69
CA LYS A 80 3.34 3.63 -17.32
C LYS A 80 4.54 4.12 -16.50
N ARG A 81 4.33 4.90 -15.42
CA ARG A 81 5.41 5.56 -14.67
C ARG A 81 5.75 4.78 -13.41
N LEU A 82 7.04 4.59 -13.14
CA LEU A 82 7.52 4.11 -11.86
C LEU A 82 7.49 5.28 -10.86
N ARG A 83 6.86 5.06 -9.71
CA ARG A 83 6.84 5.99 -8.58
C ARG A 83 7.61 5.39 -7.41
N SER A 84 8.22 6.27 -6.63
CA SER A 84 8.82 5.92 -5.36
C SER A 84 8.19 6.72 -4.23
N ARG A 85 8.18 6.14 -3.03
CA ARG A 85 7.75 6.80 -1.80
C ARG A 85 8.73 6.51 -0.67
N TYR A 86 9.27 7.56 -0.06
CA TYR A 86 10.08 7.48 1.15
C TYR A 86 9.22 6.99 2.33
N ILE A 87 9.74 6.02 3.07
CA ILE A 87 9.07 5.42 4.24
C ILE A 87 9.77 5.83 5.53
N GLY A 88 11.11 5.73 5.58
CA GLY A 88 11.88 6.01 6.80
C GLY A 88 12.88 4.91 7.13
N ARG A 89 13.43 4.90 8.35
CA ARG A 89 14.43 3.91 8.77
C ARG A 89 13.85 2.51 8.99
N GLU A 90 12.57 2.43 9.30
CA GLU A 90 11.88 1.19 9.62
C GLU A 90 10.68 0.98 8.68
N LEU A 91 10.46 -0.27 8.25
CA LEU A 91 9.20 -0.62 7.60
C LEU A 91 8.08 -0.65 8.63
N PRO A 92 6.89 -0.12 8.30
CA PRO A 92 5.70 -0.33 9.10
C PRO A 92 5.50 -1.83 9.36
N GLU A 93 5.12 -2.19 10.58
CA GLU A 93 5.00 -3.60 10.99
C GLU A 93 4.04 -4.39 10.09
N SER A 94 2.95 -3.76 9.66
CA SER A 94 2.00 -4.34 8.71
C SER A 94 2.60 -4.70 7.36
N VAL A 95 3.70 -4.06 6.96
CA VAL A 95 4.43 -4.35 5.71
C VAL A 95 5.49 -5.41 5.98
N ARG A 96 6.20 -5.33 7.11
CA ARG A 96 7.21 -6.31 7.52
C ARG A 96 6.63 -7.73 7.64
N LYS A 97 5.38 -7.87 8.09
CA LYS A 97 4.68 -9.17 8.18
C LYS A 97 4.29 -9.77 6.82
N LEU A 98 4.24 -8.95 5.76
CA LEU A 98 3.94 -9.40 4.40
C LEU A 98 5.20 -9.83 3.63
N MET A 99 6.39 -9.57 4.16
CA MET A 99 7.67 -9.86 3.53
C MET A 99 8.40 -11.08 4.16
N GLN A 100 7.73 -11.82 5.05
CA GLN A 100 8.20 -13.05 5.69
C GLN A 100 7.41 -14.24 5.15
#